data_AF-J7GZS6-F1
#
_entry.id   AF-J7GZS6-F1
#
_cell.length_a   1.000
_cell.length_b   1.000
_cell.length_c   1.000
_cell.angle_alpha   90.00
_cell.angle_beta   90.00
_cell.angle_gamma   90.00
#
_symmetry.space_group_name_H-M   'P 1'
#
loop_
_entity.id
_entity.type
_entity.pdbx_description
1 polymer ?
#
loop_
_entity_poly.entity_id
_entity_poly.type
_entity_poly.pdbx_seq_one_letter_code
_entity_poly.pdbx_strand_id
1 'polypeptide(L)' 'MKILFECSCKKKYNLFSSYKKNLLINNCSYCHSFYNKNKFSNNFSTKINNFNKKYEKFFYK' A
#
# COMPACT_ATOMS: atom_id res chain seq x y z
N MET A 1 13.60 20.25 18.61
CA MET A 1 12.37 21.08 18.45
C MET A 1 11.24 20.20 17.95
N LYS A 2 9.98 20.54 18.25
CA LYS A 2 8.84 19.83 17.67
C LYS A 2 8.55 20.43 16.28
N ILE A 3 8.51 19.60 15.25
CA ILE A 3 8.19 20.02 13.89
C ILE A 3 6.99 19.24 13.36
N LEU A 4 6.26 19.88 12.44
CA LEU A 4 5.14 19.26 11.74
C LEU A 4 5.65 18.50 10.51
N PHE A 5 5.36 17.20 10.47
CA PHE A 5 5.51 16.36 9.30
C PHE A 5 4.14 16.19 8.66
N GLU A 6 3.99 16.61 7.42
CA GLU A 6 2.76 16.47 6.64
C GLU A 6 3.00 15.56 5.44
N CYS A 7 2.28 14.45 5.40
CA CYS A 7 2.34 13.51 4.30
C CYS A 7 1.30 13.86 3.23
N SER A 8 1.62 13.58 1.97
CA SER A 8 0.70 13.68 0.83
C SER A 8 -0.58 12.86 1.00
N CYS A 9 -0.57 11.83 1.85
CA CYS A 9 -1.76 11.08 2.24
C CYS A 9 -2.62 11.79 3.33
N LYS A 10 -2.42 13.10 3.53
CA LYS A 10 -3.11 13.98 4.50
C LYS A 10 -2.86 13.67 5.98
N LYS A 11 -1.93 12.75 6.30
CA LYS A 11 -1.54 12.49 7.70
C LYS A 11 -0.53 13.52 8.19
N LYS A 12 -0.73 13.96 9.42
CA LYS A 12 0.11 14.96 10.09
C LYS A 12 0.67 14.39 11.38
N TYR A 13 1.97 14.58 11.61
CA TYR A 13 2.68 14.13 12.80
C TYR A 13 3.49 15.26 13.40
N ASN A 14 3.36 15.48 14.71
CA ASN A 14 4.19 16.45 15.43
C ASN A 14 5.31 15.69 16.15
N LEU A 15 6.50 15.66 15.54
CA LEU A 15 7.63 14.87 16.00
C LEU A 15 8.76 15.77 16.50
N PHE A 16 9.52 15.29 17.49
CA PHE A 16 10.76 15.95 17.88
C PHE A 16 11.84 15.63 16.85
N SER A 17 12.47 16.68 16.32
CA SER A 17 13.54 16.56 15.35
C SER A 17 14.59 17.66 15.57
N SER A 18 15.78 17.42 15.02
CA SER A 18 16.86 18.41 14.89
C SER A 18 16.61 19.39 13.75
N TYR A 19 15.71 19.05 12.81
CA TYR A 19 15.30 19.93 11.73
C TYR A 19 14.54 21.16 12.27
N LYS A 20 14.78 22.32 11.66
CA LYS A 20 14.18 23.60 12.06
C LYS A 20 12.90 23.96 11.29
N LYS A 21 12.61 23.26 10.17
CA LYS A 21 11.48 23.54 9.29
C LYS A 21 10.48 22.39 9.31
N ASN A 22 9.22 22.72 9.02
CA ASN A 22 8.19 21.72 8.74
C ASN A 22 8.52 20.96 7.46
N LEU A 23 8.15 19.68 7.42
CA LEU A 23 8.49 18.78 6.32
C LEU A 23 7.23 18.29 5.63
N LEU A 24 7.20 18.45 4.31
CA LEU A 24 6.23 17.82 3.42
C LEU A 24 6.88 16.55 2.84
N ILE A 25 6.25 15.40 3.07
CA ILE A 25 6.74 14.10 2.62
C ILE A 25 5.75 13.46 1.64
N ASN A 26 6.27 12.78 0.63
CA ASN A 26 5.45 12.10 -0.37
C ASN A 26 4.86 10.81 0.18
N ASN A 27 5.62 10.09 0.99
CA ASN A 27 5.23 8.82 1.58
C ASN A 27 5.50 8.79 3.09
N CYS A 28 4.62 8.14 3.83
CA CYS A 28 4.78 7.84 5.25
C CYS A 28 4.43 6.37 5.52
N SER A 29 4.69 5.89 6.73
CA SER A 29 4.42 4.50 7.12
C SER A 29 2.95 4.07 6.98
N TYR A 30 2.01 5.00 6.82
CA TYR A 30 0.61 4.66 6.59
C TYR A 30 0.28 4.39 5.11
N CYS A 31 0.84 5.17 4.19
CA CYS A 31 0.53 5.06 2.77
C CYS A 31 1.59 4.28 1.98
N HIS A 32 2.78 4.09 2.55
CA HIS A 32 3.86 3.40 1.87
C HIS A 32 3.52 1.91 1.70
N SER A 33 3.59 1.43 0.46
CA SER A 33 3.09 0.12 0.02
C SER A 33 3.67 -1.07 0.80
N PHE A 34 4.90 -0.94 1.31
CA PHE A 34 5.50 -1.96 2.17
C PHE A 34 4.78 -2.10 3.51
N TYR A 35 4.39 -0.98 4.13
CA TYR A 35 3.77 -0.97 5.46
C TYR A 35 2.28 -1.26 5.40
N ASN A 36 1.59 -0.87 4.31
CA ASN A 36 0.14 -1.00 4.20
C ASN A 36 -0.34 -2.44 3.87
N LYS A 37 0.55 -3.46 3.86
CA LYS A 37 0.24 -4.91 3.66
C LYS A 37 -0.76 -5.27 2.53
N ASN A 38 -1.11 -4.37 1.62
CA ASN A 38 -2.05 -4.57 0.51
C ASN A 38 -1.50 -5.48 -0.60
N LYS A 39 -0.57 -6.40 -0.31
CA LYS A 39 0.13 -7.19 -1.34
C LYS A 39 0.06 -8.71 -1.21
N PHE A 40 -0.72 -9.28 -0.29
CA PHE A 40 -0.76 -10.76 -0.17
C PHE A 40 -2.12 -11.43 -0.04
N SER A 41 -3.22 -10.78 -0.44
CA SER A 41 -4.52 -11.47 -0.61
C SER A 41 -4.83 -11.91 -2.05
N ASN A 42 -3.97 -11.63 -3.04
CA ASN A 42 -4.29 -11.86 -4.45
C ASN A 42 -3.66 -13.11 -5.12
N ASN A 43 -2.84 -13.89 -4.42
CA ASN A 43 -2.08 -14.96 -5.08
C ASN A 43 -2.83 -16.29 -5.28
N PHE A 44 -4.03 -16.44 -4.73
CA PHE A 44 -4.87 -17.62 -5.02
C PHE A 44 -5.89 -17.36 -6.14
N SER A 45 -6.20 -16.12 -6.47
CA SER A 45 -7.32 -15.83 -7.39
C SER A 45 -6.91 -15.88 -8.87
N THR A 46 -5.76 -15.33 -9.27
CA THR A 46 -5.44 -15.16 -10.70
C THR A 46 -5.04 -16.46 -11.39
N LYS A 47 -4.22 -17.31 -10.77
CA LYS A 47 -3.84 -18.61 -11.34
C LYS A 47 -5.03 -19.56 -11.44
N ILE A 48 -5.85 -19.65 -10.39
CA ILE A 48 -7.07 -20.48 -10.40
C ILE A 48 -8.08 -19.94 -11.41
N ASN A 49 -8.31 -18.62 -11.45
CA ASN A 49 -9.20 -18.03 -12.46
C ASN A 49 -8.70 -18.28 -13.89
N ASN A 50 -7.39 -18.19 -14.13
CA ASN A 50 -6.83 -18.45 -15.46
C ASN A 50 -6.90 -19.94 -15.82
N PHE A 51 -6.68 -20.84 -14.86
CA PHE A 51 -6.85 -22.28 -15.05
C PHE A 51 -8.31 -22.61 -15.38
N ASN A 52 -9.26 -22.14 -14.56
CA ASN A 52 -10.68 -22.37 -14.77
C ASN A 52 -11.15 -21.82 -16.13
N LYS A 53 -10.77 -20.58 -16.49
CA LYS A 53 -11.09 -20.01 -17.82
C LYS A 53 -10.49 -20.80 -18.98
N LYS A 54 -9.26 -21.31 -18.84
CA LYS A 54 -8.59 -22.07 -19.89
C LYS A 54 -9.26 -23.42 -20.14
N TYR A 55 -9.77 -24.06 -19.09
CA TYR A 55 -10.33 -25.41 -19.15
C TYR A 55 -11.87 -25.45 -19.09
N GLU A 56 -12.55 -24.31 -18.98
CA GLU A 56 -14.01 -24.19 -18.90
C GLU A 56 -14.75 -25.01 -19.98
N LYS A 57 -14.27 -24.97 -21.23
CA LYS A 57 -14.85 -25.70 -22.36
C LYS A 57 -14.73 -27.23 -22.29
N PHE A 58 -13.85 -27.76 -21.42
CA PHE A 58 -13.67 -29.20 -21.26
C PHE A 58 -14.68 -29.81 -20.28
N PHE A 59 -15.32 -28.99 -19.43
CA PHE A 59 -16.24 -29.45 -18.39
C PHE A 59 -17.72 -29.38 -18.79
N TYR A 60 -18.07 -28.70 -19.89
CA TYR A 60 -19.45 -28.60 -20.41
C TYR A 60 -19.76 -29.63 -21.52
N LYS A 61 -19.29 -30.87 -21.35
CA LYS A 61 -19.55 -31.95 -22.31
C LYS A 61 -20.82 -32.71 -21.98
#